data_AF-A0A0Q9SYM7-F1
#
_entry.id   AF-A0A0Q9SYM7-F1
#
_cell.length_a   1.000
_cell.length_b   1.000
_cell.length_c   1.000
_cell.angle_alpha   90.00
_cell.angle_beta   90.00
_cell.angle_gamma   90.00
#
_symmetry.space_group_name_H-M   'P 1'
#
loop_
_entity.id
_entity.type
_entity.pdbx_description
1 polymer ?
#
loop_
_entity_poly.entity_id
_entity_poly.type
_entity_poly.pdbx_seq_one_letter_code
_entity_poly.pdbx_strand_id
1 'polypeptide(L)'
;MQVVAPPPLPVRHFTRWVAASTPRGATVLNVGGGCNASGDFPRIRRRAGWLVAVDPSPRVPADRAADEHHQLTLEDFSVEHPDRFDVVFAVFVMGHVPARSR
;
A
#
# COMPACT_ATOMS: atom_id res chain seq x y z
N MET A 1 -5.00 1.14 28.18
CA MET A 1 -4.89 1.16 26.70
C MET A 1 -6.08 0.40 26.16
N GLN A 2 -7.05 1.08 25.52
CA GLN A 2 -8.25 0.44 24.99
C GLN A 2 -7.95 -0.03 23.55
N VAL A 3 -7.96 -1.34 23.34
CA VAL A 3 -7.86 -1.93 22.01
C VAL A 3 -9.27 -1.96 21.43
N VAL A 4 -9.52 -1.15 20.40
CA VAL A 4 -10.81 -1.14 19.69
C VAL A 4 -10.78 -2.23 18.62
N ALA A 5 -11.78 -3.12 18.64
CA ALA A 5 -11.90 -4.15 17.63
C ALA A 5 -12.07 -3.51 16.23
N PRO A 6 -11.33 -3.96 15.21
CA PRO A 6 -11.49 -3.44 13.88
C PRO A 6 -12.90 -3.76 13.34
N PRO A 7 -13.51 -2.89 12.52
CA PRO A 7 -14.83 -3.13 11.96
C PRO A 7 -14.86 -4.41 11.09
N PRO A 8 -16.04 -5.00 10.82
CA PRO A 8 -16.18 -6.31 10.13
C PRO A 8 -15.56 -6.39 8.74
N LEU A 9 -15.35 -5.24 8.08
CA LEU A 9 -14.70 -5.10 6.78
C LEU A 9 -13.56 -4.08 6.86
N PRO A 10 -12.52 -4.34 7.68
CA PRO A 10 -11.56 -3.32 8.05
C PRO A 10 -10.78 -2.79 6.86
N VAL A 11 -10.57 -3.66 5.87
CA VAL A 11 -9.86 -3.37 4.63
C VAL A 11 -10.60 -2.36 3.77
N ARG A 12 -11.92 -2.52 3.61
CA ARG A 12 -12.74 -1.61 2.79
C ARG A 12 -12.86 -0.22 3.42
N HIS A 13 -12.98 -0.16 4.75
CA HIS A 13 -13.00 1.11 5.45
C HIS A 13 -11.65 1.81 5.40
N PHE A 14 -10.56 1.05 5.55
CA PHE A 14 -9.21 1.56 5.42
C PHE A 14 -8.95 2.14 4.03
N THR A 15 -9.23 1.39 2.95
CA THR A 15 -9.01 1.86 1.57
C THR A 15 -9.84 3.09 1.23
N ARG A 16 -11.09 3.18 1.74
CA ARG A 16 -11.92 4.38 1.62
C ARG A 16 -11.32 5.58 2.34
N TRP A 17 -10.81 5.37 3.55
CA TRP A 17 -10.16 6.42 4.32
C TRP A 17 -8.88 6.91 3.61
N VAL A 18 -8.03 5.99 3.13
CA VAL A 18 -6.85 6.34 2.32
C VAL A 18 -7.28 7.17 1.10
N ALA A 19 -8.27 6.70 0.33
CA ALA A 19 -8.76 7.44 -0.84
C ALA A 19 -9.32 8.83 -0.49
N ALA A 20 -9.98 8.99 0.65
CA ALA A 20 -10.47 10.30 1.09
C ALA A 20 -9.32 11.25 1.46
N SER A 21 -8.25 10.71 2.04
CA SER A 21 -7.06 11.45 2.47
C SER A 21 -6.07 11.72 1.33
N THR A 22 -6.13 10.99 0.21
CA THR A 22 -5.23 11.20 -0.94
C THR A 22 -5.56 12.52 -1.67
N PRO A 23 -4.62 13.50 -1.73
CA PRO A 23 -4.78 14.68 -2.57
C PRO A 23 -4.93 14.31 -4.05
N ARG A 24 -5.62 15.14 -4.84
CA ARG A 24 -5.69 14.90 -6.29
C ARG A 24 -4.32 15.15 -6.89
N GLY A 25 -3.85 14.23 -7.74
CA GLY A 25 -2.52 14.31 -8.36
C GLY A 25 -1.38 13.80 -7.47
N ALA A 26 -1.68 13.28 -6.27
CA ALA A 26 -0.67 12.79 -5.34
C ALA A 26 0.17 11.63 -5.92
N THR A 27 1.42 11.57 -5.48
CA THR A 27 2.33 10.43 -5.66
C THR A 27 2.11 9.43 -4.52
N VAL A 28 1.68 8.22 -4.87
CA VAL A 28 1.18 7.24 -3.90
C VAL A 28 1.99 5.96 -3.94
N LEU A 29 2.40 5.45 -2.76
CA LEU A 29 3.03 4.14 -2.60
C LEU A 29 2.07 3.14 -1.96
N ASN A 30 1.85 2.03 -2.65
CA ASN A 30 1.20 0.83 -2.15
C ASN A 30 2.24 -0.20 -1.73
N VAL A 31 2.42 -0.39 -0.43
CA VAL A 31 3.28 -1.43 0.13
C VAL A 31 2.47 -2.73 0.21
N GLY A 32 3.04 -3.82 -0.30
CA GLY A 32 2.39 -5.13 -0.35
C GLY A 32 1.41 -5.30 -1.51
N GLY A 33 1.69 -4.68 -2.65
CA GLY A 33 0.80 -4.69 -3.82
C GLY A 33 0.70 -6.01 -4.59
N GLY A 34 1.34 -7.09 -4.14
CA GLY A 34 1.41 -8.36 -4.86
C GLY A 34 0.08 -9.12 -4.95
N CYS A 35 -0.91 -8.77 -4.12
CA CYS A 35 -2.28 -9.21 -4.32
C CYS A 35 -3.22 -8.03 -4.08
N ASN A 36 -3.94 -7.61 -5.12
CA ASN A 36 -4.93 -6.52 -5.06
C ASN A 36 -6.22 -6.98 -4.33
N ALA A 37 -6.07 -7.70 -3.22
CA ALA A 37 -7.13 -8.39 -2.48
C ALA A 37 -8.04 -7.43 -1.69
N SER A 38 -7.73 -6.12 -1.67
CA SER A 38 -8.51 -5.13 -0.92
C SER A 38 -9.75 -4.62 -1.66
N GLY A 39 -9.84 -4.85 -2.98
CA GLY A 39 -11.03 -4.58 -3.81
C GLY A 39 -11.43 -3.11 -4.02
N ASP A 40 -10.78 -2.13 -3.38
CA ASP A 40 -11.13 -0.69 -3.45
C ASP A 40 -9.99 0.20 -4.01
N PHE A 41 -8.91 -0.39 -4.51
CA PHE A 41 -7.82 0.29 -5.23
C PHE A 41 -8.27 1.25 -6.36
N PRO A 42 -9.35 0.98 -7.11
CA PRO A 42 -9.85 1.92 -8.13
C PRO A 42 -10.22 3.32 -7.58
N ARG A 43 -10.52 3.46 -6.29
CA ARG A 43 -10.80 4.79 -5.68
C ARG A 43 -9.53 5.58 -5.43
N ILE A 44 -8.51 4.93 -4.89
CA ILE A 44 -7.19 5.53 -4.64
C ILE A 44 -6.55 5.89 -5.98
N ARG A 45 -6.58 4.95 -6.94
CA ARG A 45 -6.02 5.16 -8.28
C ARG A 45 -6.63 6.36 -9.02
N ARG A 46 -7.94 6.61 -8.87
CA ARG A 46 -8.60 7.77 -9.48
C ARG A 46 -8.15 9.12 -8.93
N ARG A 47 -7.50 9.15 -7.77
CA ARG A 47 -6.98 10.39 -7.17
C ARG A 47 -5.48 10.54 -7.35
N ALA A 48 -4.74 9.44 -7.34
CA ALA A 48 -3.31 9.42 -7.59
C ALA A 48 -2.98 10.00 -8.98
N GLY A 49 -2.00 10.91 -9.02
CA GLY A 49 -1.35 11.30 -10.27
C GLY A 49 -0.38 10.21 -10.73
N TRP A 50 0.22 9.52 -9.75
CA TRP A 50 1.16 8.43 -9.99
C TRP A 50 1.11 7.43 -8.83
N LEU A 51 0.93 6.14 -9.14
CA LEU A 51 0.81 5.06 -8.15
C LEU A 51 1.89 4.00 -8.34
N VAL A 52 2.68 3.77 -7.30
CA VAL A 52 3.77 2.79 -7.27
C VAL A 52 3.37 1.63 -6.36
N ALA A 53 3.63 0.39 -6.80
CA ALA A 53 3.46 -0.81 -5.98
C ALA A 53 4.83 -1.43 -5.67
N VAL A 54 5.09 -1.73 -4.40
CA VAL A 54 6.27 -2.48 -3.95
C VAL A 54 5.84 -3.73 -3.21
N ASP A 55 6.40 -4.89 -3.58
CA ASP A 55 6.15 -6.18 -2.92
C ASP A 55 7.23 -7.18 -3.34
N PRO A 56 7.79 -8.02 -2.44
CA PRO A 56 8.75 -9.06 -2.82
C PRO A 56 8.14 -10.17 -3.70
N SER A 57 6.81 -10.27 -3.74
CA SER A 57 6.07 -11.28 -4.49
C SER A 57 6.26 -11.12 -6.00
N PRO A 58 6.49 -12.22 -6.74
CA PRO A 58 6.56 -12.20 -8.21
C PRO A 58 5.21 -11.84 -8.86
N ARG A 59 4.15 -11.66 -8.08
CA ARG A 59 2.84 -11.23 -8.55
C ARG A 59 2.72 -9.72 -8.70
N VAL A 60 3.63 -8.92 -8.13
CA VAL A 60 3.55 -7.46 -8.18
C VAL A 60 3.44 -6.89 -9.60
N PRO A 61 4.15 -7.40 -10.64
CA PRO A 61 4.04 -6.85 -11.99
C PRO A 61 2.66 -7.07 -12.63
N ALA A 62 1.82 -7.94 -12.07
CA ALA A 62 0.48 -8.20 -12.57
C ALA A 62 -0.57 -7.20 -12.05
N ASP A 63 -0.23 -6.31 -11.10
CA ASP A 63 -1.18 -5.33 -10.58
C ASP A 63 -1.44 -4.21 -11.59
N ARG A 64 -2.52 -4.33 -12.36
CA ARG A 64 -2.91 -3.33 -13.38
C ARG A 64 -3.30 -1.96 -12.81
N ALA A 65 -3.46 -1.84 -11.49
CA ALA A 65 -3.82 -0.57 -10.89
C ALA A 65 -2.63 0.38 -10.72
N ALA A 66 -1.39 -0.13 -10.64
CA ALA A 66 -0.20 0.68 -10.47
C ALA A 66 0.41 1.10 -11.81
N ASP A 67 1.02 2.29 -11.80
CA ASP A 67 1.74 2.87 -12.94
C ASP A 67 3.21 2.39 -12.97
N GLU A 68 3.75 2.01 -11.82
CA GLU A 68 5.11 1.47 -11.65
C GLU A 68 5.13 0.35 -10.61
N HIS A 69 5.99 -0.66 -10.81
CA HIS A 69 6.07 -1.86 -9.98
C HIS A 69 7.51 -2.16 -9.59
N HIS A 70 7.70 -2.52 -8.32
CA HIS A 70 8.99 -2.93 -7.78
C HIS A 70 8.87 -4.26 -7.07
N GLN A 71 9.53 -5.29 -7.62
CA GLN A 71 9.65 -6.59 -6.96
C GLN A 71 10.81 -6.58 -5.96
N LEU A 72 10.63 -5.84 -4.87
CA LEU A 72 11.63 -5.62 -3.82
C LEU A 72 10.97 -5.69 -2.44
N THR A 73 11.78 -5.84 -1.41
CA THR A 73 11.36 -5.53 -0.04
C THR A 73 11.13 -4.02 0.11
N LEU A 74 10.33 -3.59 1.09
CA LEU A 74 10.16 -2.15 1.34
C LEU A 74 11.48 -1.53 1.80
N GLU A 75 12.25 -2.29 2.59
CA GLU A 75 13.54 -1.91 3.13
C GLU A 75 14.52 -1.57 2.01
N ASP A 76 14.69 -2.46 1.03
CA ASP A 76 15.59 -2.22 -0.11
C ASP A 76 15.07 -1.08 -1.00
N PHE A 77 13.77 -1.05 -1.28
CA PHE A 77 13.15 0.01 -2.09
C PHE A 77 13.33 1.40 -1.47
N SER A 78 13.25 1.50 -0.15
CA SER A 78 13.33 2.79 0.56
C SER A 78 14.69 3.49 0.43
N VAL A 79 15.77 2.72 0.23
CA VAL A 79 17.13 3.26 0.11
C VAL A 79 17.29 4.11 -1.14
N GLU A 80 16.68 3.70 -2.26
CA GLU A 80 16.81 4.35 -3.56
C GLU A 80 15.73 5.42 -3.81
N HIS A 81 14.68 5.46 -2.98
CA HIS A 81 13.52 6.33 -3.17
C HIS A 81 13.13 7.15 -1.93
N PRO A 82 14.06 7.92 -1.33
CA PRO A 82 13.73 8.81 -0.22
C PRO A 82 12.79 9.95 -0.66
N ASP A 83 11.90 10.37 0.24
CA ASP A 83 11.06 11.58 0.15
C ASP A 83 10.21 11.74 -1.13
N ARG A 84 9.84 10.62 -1.78
CA ARG A 84 9.18 10.64 -3.09
C ARG A 84 7.64 10.61 -3.03
N PHE A 85 7.02 10.34 -1.88
CA PHE A 85 5.61 9.98 -1.79
C PHE A 85 4.80 10.90 -0.86
N ASP A 86 3.64 11.35 -1.34
CA ASP A 86 2.67 12.13 -0.56
C ASP A 86 1.81 11.21 0.35
N VAL A 87 1.59 9.97 -0.08
CA VAL A 87 0.79 8.97 0.64
C VAL A 87 1.45 7.61 0.54
N VAL A 88 1.63 6.97 1.70
CA VAL A 88 2.06 5.56 1.79
C VAL A 88 0.97 4.78 2.52
N PHE A 89 0.57 3.64 1.97
CA PHE A 89 -0.34 2.74 2.66
C PHE A 89 0.08 1.28 2.49
N ALA A 90 -0.32 0.46 3.45
CA ALA A 90 0.00 -0.96 3.50
C ALA A 90 -1.27 -1.73 3.90
N VAL A 91 -1.67 -2.71 3.08
CA VAL A 91 -2.78 -3.61 3.39
C VAL A 91 -2.24 -5.04 3.37
N PHE A 92 -2.50 -5.81 4.43
CA PHE A 92 -2.04 -7.21 4.56
C PHE A 92 -0.51 -7.43 4.67
N VAL A 93 0.28 -6.38 4.91
CA VAL A 93 1.77 -6.47 4.94
C VAL A 93 2.36 -6.94 6.27
N MET A 94 1.66 -6.69 7.38
CA MET A 94 2.19 -6.87 8.75
C MET A 94 2.38 -8.34 9.20
N GLY A 95 2.03 -9.33 8.36
CA GLY A 95 2.25 -10.75 8.68
C GLY A 95 3.68 -11.25 8.50
N HIS A 96 4.58 -10.46 7.90
CA HIS A 96 5.92 -10.92 7.48
C HIS A 96 7.08 -10.20 8.16
N VAL A 97 6.83 -9.27 9.09
CA VAL A 97 7.91 -8.70 9.90
C VAL A 97 8.20 -9.69 11.03
N PRO A 98 9.37 -10.37 11.06
CA PRO A 98 9.69 -11.20 12.21
C PRO A 98 9.64 -10.30 13.43
N ALA A 99 8.84 -10.68 14.42
CA ALA A 99 8.93 -10.06 15.73
C ALA A 99 10.40 -10.14 16.13
N ARG A 100 11.05 -8.98 16.33
CA ARG A 100 12.37 -8.97 16.95
C ARG A 100 12.20 -9.57 18.33
N SER A 101 12.54 -10.84 18.47
CA SER A 101 12.78 -11.47 19.76
C SER A 101 13.84 -10.61 20.45
N ARG A 102 13.46 -9.97 21.55
CA ARG A 102 14.42 -9.35 22.47
C ARG A 102 15.16 -10.42 23.25
#